data_AF-A0A8S9WJH9-F1
#
_entry.id   AF-A0A8S9WJH9-F1
#
_cell.length_a   1.000
_cell.length_b   1.000
_cell.length_c   1.000
_cell.angle_alpha   90.00
_cell.angle_beta   90.00
_cell.angle_gamma   90.00
#
_symmetry.space_group_name_H-M   'P 1'
#
loop_
_entity.id
_entity.type
_entity.pdbx_description
1 polymer ?
#
loop_
_entity_poly.entity_id
_entity_poly.type
_entity_poly.pdbx_seq_one_letter_code
_entity_poly.pdbx_strand_id
1 'polypeptide(L)'
;MTNNLGMVAVAIMALTLVAGCVEKEAPQPNGTLNLTDATPVYGYNIVNTYVHDQNAFTQGLVFADGVLYEGTGIYGNSTLRKVELETGKVLKLYSLPDQFFGEGVTLWGDTLIQL
;
A
#
# COMPACT_ATOMS: atom_id res chain seq x y z
N MET A 1 -4.45 -58.23 -42.07
CA MET A 1 -5.63 -58.86 -41.45
C MET A 1 -5.10 -60.11 -40.78
N THR A 2 -5.09 -60.27 -39.46
CA THR A 2 -5.98 -59.74 -38.40
C THR A 2 -5.27 -58.83 -37.38
N ASN A 3 -6.05 -58.20 -36.49
CA ASN A 3 -5.61 -57.17 -35.52
C ASN A 3 -5.78 -57.67 -34.06
N ASN A 4 -5.47 -56.78 -33.09
CA ASN A 4 -5.87 -56.77 -31.66
C ASN A 4 -5.06 -57.67 -30.69
N LEU A 5 -4.82 -57.30 -29.42
CA LEU A 5 -5.16 -56.10 -28.63
C LEU A 5 -4.29 -55.99 -27.35
N GLY A 6 -3.98 -54.78 -26.88
CA GLY A 6 -4.05 -54.47 -25.43
C GLY A 6 -2.80 -54.56 -24.54
N MET A 7 -2.48 -53.41 -23.92
CA MET A 7 -1.58 -53.15 -22.77
C MET A 7 -1.63 -54.15 -21.59
N VAL A 8 -0.51 -54.27 -20.86
CA VAL A 8 -0.27 -53.68 -19.50
C VAL A 8 1.22 -53.86 -19.14
N ALA A 9 1.84 -52.88 -18.46
CA ALA A 9 3.27 -52.85 -18.16
C ALA A 9 3.60 -52.91 -16.64
N VAL A 10 4.36 -53.92 -16.23
CA VAL A 10 4.96 -54.19 -14.90
C VAL A 10 6.15 -55.17 -15.17
N ALA A 11 7.37 -55.10 -14.62
CA ALA A 11 8.00 -54.25 -13.60
C ALA A 11 9.55 -54.17 -13.74
N ILE A 12 10.15 -53.12 -13.17
CA ILE A 12 11.39 -53.10 -12.34
C ILE A 12 12.64 -53.86 -12.83
N MET A 13 13.69 -53.12 -13.24
CA MET A 13 14.94 -53.04 -12.44
C MET A 13 15.88 -51.93 -12.95
N ALA A 14 16.17 -50.93 -12.12
CA ALA A 14 17.32 -50.03 -12.28
C ALA A 14 17.77 -49.52 -10.91
N LEU A 15 18.90 -50.06 -10.45
CA LEU A 15 19.54 -49.76 -9.17
C LEU A 15 20.10 -48.32 -9.18
N THR A 16 19.62 -47.45 -8.29
CA THR A 16 20.21 -46.11 -8.07
C THR A 16 20.87 -46.04 -6.70
N LEU A 17 22.18 -45.74 -6.68
CA LEU A 17 22.90 -45.42 -5.45
C LEU A 17 22.31 -44.13 -4.84
N VAL A 18 21.70 -44.24 -3.66
CA VAL A 18 21.35 -43.07 -2.86
C VAL A 18 22.62 -42.60 -2.15
N ALA A 19 23.28 -41.58 -2.70
CA ALA A 19 24.21 -40.77 -1.94
C ALA A 19 23.40 -40.03 -0.86
N GLY A 20 23.63 -40.36 0.41
CA GLY A 20 22.86 -39.82 1.52
C GLY A 20 23.18 -38.35 1.78
N CYS A 21 22.39 -37.44 1.22
CA CYS A 21 22.24 -36.10 1.77
C CYS A 21 21.37 -36.19 3.02
N VAL A 22 21.98 -36.16 4.20
CA VAL A 22 21.26 -35.88 5.44
C VAL A 22 20.93 -34.39 5.43
N GLU A 23 19.66 -34.04 5.15
CA GLU A 23 19.19 -32.68 5.38
C GLU A 23 19.27 -32.40 6.89
N LYS A 24 20.15 -31.47 7.26
CA LYS A 24 20.25 -31.01 8.64
C LYS A 24 19.06 -30.10 8.92
N GLU A 25 18.04 -30.68 9.53
CA GLU A 25 16.81 -29.98 9.92
C GLU A 25 17.14 -28.70 10.69
N ALA A 26 16.59 -27.57 10.25
CA ALA A 26 16.81 -26.29 10.91
C ALA A 26 16.17 -26.34 12.33
N PRO A 27 16.83 -25.80 13.38
CA PRO A 27 16.29 -25.82 14.72
C PRO A 27 14.90 -25.19 14.75
N GLN A 28 13.88 -26.01 14.99
CA GLN A 28 12.53 -25.49 15.20
C GLN A 28 12.54 -24.65 16.48
N PRO A 29 12.01 -23.41 16.46
CA PRO A 29 11.97 -22.58 17.65
C PRO A 29 10.98 -23.19 18.65
N ASN A 30 11.50 -23.90 19.65
CA ASN A 30 10.74 -24.37 20.82
C ASN A 30 10.35 -23.20 21.76
N GLY A 31 9.99 -22.05 21.19
CA GLY A 31 9.36 -20.93 21.89
C GLY A 31 7.85 -21.07 21.77
N THR A 32 7.16 -21.20 22.90
CA THR A 32 5.71 -21.06 22.92
C THR A 32 5.37 -19.63 22.50
N LEU A 33 4.76 -19.46 21.33
CA LEU A 33 4.30 -18.15 20.86
C LEU A 33 3.17 -17.67 21.80
N ASN A 34 3.49 -16.75 22.71
CA ASN A 34 2.49 -16.02 23.47
C ASN A 34 1.76 -15.05 22.52
N LEU A 35 0.69 -15.53 21.89
CA LEU A 35 -0.17 -14.76 20.98
C LEU A 35 -0.97 -13.63 21.67
N THR A 36 -0.74 -13.39 22.96
CA THR A 36 -1.46 -12.43 23.80
C THR A 36 -0.95 -10.99 23.67
N ASP A 37 0.11 -10.74 22.90
CA ASP A 37 0.77 -9.43 22.77
C ASP A 37 0.89 -8.98 21.30
N ALA A 38 -0.10 -9.37 20.47
CA ALA A 38 -0.16 -8.98 19.06
C ALA A 38 -0.64 -7.53 18.91
N THR A 39 0.10 -6.71 18.16
CA THR A 39 -0.29 -5.34 17.81
C THR A 39 -1.70 -5.32 17.19
N PRO A 40 -2.64 -4.49 17.70
CA PRO A 40 -3.98 -4.40 17.13
C PRO A 40 -3.96 -3.99 15.66
N VAL A 41 -4.58 -4.81 14.80
CA VAL A 41 -4.76 -4.52 13.37
C VAL A 41 -6.20 -4.05 13.14
N TYR A 42 -6.34 -2.89 12.51
CA TYR A 42 -7.64 -2.30 12.17
C TYR A 42 -7.91 -2.43 10.67
N GLY A 43 -9.14 -2.79 10.33
CA GLY A 43 -9.66 -2.62 8.97
C GLY A 43 -10.27 -1.23 8.76
N TYR A 44 -10.84 -1.00 7.58
CA TYR A 44 -11.62 0.20 7.26
C TYR A 44 -12.91 -0.18 6.53
N ASN A 45 -13.92 0.68 6.62
CA ASN A 45 -15.13 0.63 5.80
C ASN A 45 -15.25 1.95 5.04
N ILE A 46 -15.55 1.89 3.74
CA ILE A 46 -15.78 3.09 2.93
C ILE A 46 -17.19 3.61 3.26
N VAL A 47 -17.26 4.75 3.96
CA VAL A 47 -18.54 5.40 4.32
C VAL A 47 -19.02 6.31 3.19
N ASN A 48 -18.10 7.05 2.56
CA ASN A 48 -18.34 7.91 1.40
C ASN A 48 -17.09 7.91 0.51
N THR A 49 -17.26 8.30 -0.75
CA THR A 49 -16.17 8.53 -1.71
C THR A 49 -16.42 9.86 -2.40
N TYR A 50 -15.37 10.68 -2.52
CA TYR A 50 -15.42 12.01 -3.13
C TYR A 50 -14.45 12.11 -4.31
N VAL A 51 -14.65 13.11 -5.17
CA VAL A 51 -13.77 13.37 -6.31
C VAL A 51 -12.49 14.05 -5.81
N HIS A 52 -11.34 13.56 -6.26
CA HIS A 52 -10.02 14.15 -6.01
C HIS A 52 -9.32 14.47 -7.33
N ASP A 53 -8.51 15.53 -7.34
CA ASP A 53 -7.73 15.93 -8.51
C ASP A 53 -6.56 14.95 -8.72
N GLN A 54 -6.65 14.14 -9.78
CA GLN A 54 -5.64 13.11 -10.09
C GLN A 54 -4.24 13.67 -10.39
N ASN A 55 -4.10 15.00 -10.58
CA ASN A 55 -2.82 15.68 -10.77
C ASN A 55 -2.24 16.23 -9.45
N ALA A 56 -2.98 16.15 -8.35
CA ALA A 56 -2.56 16.60 -7.03
C ALA A 56 -1.66 15.55 -6.36
N PHE A 57 -0.35 15.80 -6.31
CA PHE A 57 0.58 14.99 -5.52
C PHE A 57 0.49 15.37 -4.03
N THR A 58 -0.59 14.94 -3.37
CA THR A 58 -0.94 15.24 -1.97
C THR A 58 0.19 14.86 -1.02
N GLN A 59 0.74 15.83 -0.28
CA GLN A 59 1.72 15.60 0.81
C GLN A 59 1.21 16.09 2.17
N GLY A 60 0.23 17.02 2.19
CA GLY A 60 -0.46 17.47 3.39
C GLY A 60 -1.97 17.50 3.18
N LEU A 61 -2.74 17.09 4.18
CA LEU A 61 -4.21 17.10 4.12
C LEU A 61 -4.82 17.39 5.50
N VAL A 62 -5.71 18.38 5.56
CA VAL A 62 -6.46 18.78 6.76
C VAL A 62 -7.93 18.95 6.39
N PHE A 63 -8.84 18.45 7.22
CA PHE A 63 -10.27 18.75 7.13
C PHE A 63 -10.69 19.63 8.32
N ALA A 64 -11.25 20.80 8.04
CA ALA A 64 -11.74 21.74 9.04
C ALA A 64 -12.93 22.52 8.47
N ASP A 65 -13.95 22.79 9.29
CA ASP A 65 -15.11 23.63 8.96
C ASP A 65 -15.80 23.29 7.62
N GLY A 66 -15.90 22.00 7.30
CA GLY A 66 -16.54 21.50 6.07
C GLY A 66 -15.70 21.63 4.80
N VAL A 67 -14.42 22.01 4.90
CA VAL A 67 -13.52 22.14 3.74
C VAL A 67 -12.24 21.36 3.93
N LEU A 68 -11.64 20.95 2.81
CA LEU A 68 -10.30 20.40 2.78
C LEU A 68 -9.27 21.51 2.56
N TYR A 69 -8.16 21.43 3.28
CA TYR A 69 -6.92 22.14 2.97
C TYR A 69 -5.87 21.09 2.60
N GLU A 70 -5.23 21.29 1.45
CA GLU A 70 -4.31 20.31 0.85
C GLU A 70 -3.01 21.00 0.43
N GLY A 71 -1.88 20.38 0.76
CA GLY A 71 -0.54 20.74 0.27
C GLY A 71 -0.07 19.69 -0.73
N THR A 72 0.51 20.12 -1.84
CA THR A 72 1.01 19.22 -2.89
C THR A 72 2.47 19.46 -3.26
N GLY A 73 3.20 18.37 -3.47
CA GLY A 73 4.66 18.37 -3.66
C GLY A 73 5.09 18.01 -5.09
N ILE A 74 5.41 19.03 -5.90
CA ILE A 74 6.13 18.89 -7.17
C ILE A 74 6.97 20.17 -7.36
N TYR A 75 8.26 20.07 -7.65
CA TYR A 75 9.06 21.28 -7.93
C TYR A 75 8.48 22.07 -9.12
N GLY A 76 8.41 23.40 -9.00
CA GLY A 76 7.72 24.27 -9.98
C GLY A 76 6.20 24.18 -10.03
N ASN A 77 5.57 23.25 -9.29
CA ASN A 77 4.13 22.98 -9.36
C ASN A 77 3.50 22.68 -7.98
N SER A 78 4.21 23.01 -6.88
CA SER A 78 3.73 22.78 -5.53
C SER A 78 2.65 23.79 -5.16
N THR A 79 1.58 23.36 -4.50
CA THR A 79 0.42 24.23 -4.20
C THR A 79 -0.11 24.00 -2.81
N LEU A 80 -0.57 25.07 -2.17
CA LEU A 80 -1.41 25.04 -0.98
C LEU A 80 -2.82 25.46 -1.40
N ARG A 81 -3.81 24.58 -1.26
CA ARG A 81 -5.15 24.76 -1.81
C ARG A 81 -6.25 24.52 -0.76
N LYS A 82 -7.35 25.26 -0.89
CA LYS A 82 -8.62 25.04 -0.18
C LYS A 82 -9.61 24.43 -1.17
N VAL A 83 -10.24 23.32 -0.80
CA VAL A 83 -11.03 22.46 -1.70
C VAL A 83 -12.39 22.17 -1.08
N GLU A 84 -13.44 22.19 -1.90
CA GLU A 84 -14.80 21.75 -1.58
C GLU A 84 -14.84 20.22 -1.56
N LEU A 85 -15.25 19.62 -0.42
CA LEU A 85 -15.15 18.18 -0.18
C LEU A 85 -15.96 17.37 -1.21
N GLU A 86 -17.19 17.78 -1.47
CA GLU A 86 -18.18 17.02 -2.23
C GLU A 86 -17.83 16.93 -3.73
N THR A 87 -17.20 17.97 -4.27
CA THR A 87 -16.96 18.13 -5.71
C THR A 87 -15.49 18.03 -6.11
N GLY A 88 -14.55 18.12 -5.15
CA GLY A 88 -13.12 18.27 -5.43
C GLY A 88 -12.74 19.65 -6.00
N LYS A 89 -13.66 20.61 -6.03
CA LYS A 89 -13.42 21.94 -6.62
C LYS A 89 -12.47 22.76 -5.76
N VAL A 90 -11.39 23.25 -6.37
CA VAL A 90 -10.48 24.20 -5.74
C VAL A 90 -11.19 25.55 -5.56
N LEU A 91 -11.37 25.95 -4.30
CA LEU A 91 -11.99 27.22 -3.88
C LEU A 91 -10.97 28.35 -3.76
N LYS A 92 -9.73 28.03 -3.38
CA LYS A 92 -8.59 28.95 -3.33
C LYS A 92 -7.29 28.17 -3.53
N LEU A 93 -6.32 28.78 -4.21
CA LEU A 93 -5.01 28.19 -4.46
C LEU A 93 -3.92 29.22 -4.21
N TYR A 94 -2.80 28.76 -3.67
CA TYR A 94 -1.54 29.49 -3.56
C TYR A 94 -0.42 28.60 -4.11
N SER A 95 0.25 29.05 -5.17
CA SER A 95 1.43 28.36 -5.70
C SER A 95 2.64 28.64 -4.82
N LEU A 96 3.36 27.60 -4.43
CA LEU A 96 4.65 27.76 -3.76
C LEU A 96 5.70 28.19 -4.81
N PRO A 97 6.70 29.02 -4.43
CA PRO A 97 7.83 29.33 -5.32
C PRO A 97 8.54 28.07 -5.81
N ASP A 98 8.92 28.03 -7.08
CA ASP A 98 9.33 26.83 -7.83
C ASP A 98 10.44 25.97 -7.18
N GLN A 99 11.31 26.62 -6.40
CA GLN A 99 12.41 25.98 -5.67
C GLN A 99 11.96 25.11 -4.49
N PHE A 100 10.69 25.20 -4.07
CA PHE A 100 10.14 24.45 -2.95
C PHE A 100 9.31 23.26 -3.43
N PHE A 101 9.43 22.17 -2.68
CA PHE A 101 8.55 21.01 -2.76
C PHE A 101 7.62 21.08 -1.55
N GLY A 102 6.31 21.19 -1.79
CA GLY A 102 5.33 21.30 -0.70
C GLY A 102 5.12 19.97 0.00
N GLU A 103 5.37 19.93 1.30
CA GLU A 103 5.23 18.75 2.16
C GLU A 103 3.92 18.81 2.99
N GLY A 104 3.96 18.36 4.25
CA GLY A 104 2.83 18.32 5.15
C GLY A 104 2.19 19.69 5.46
N VAL A 105 0.90 19.65 5.78
CA VAL A 105 0.07 20.83 6.11
C VAL A 105 -0.64 20.59 7.44
N THR A 106 -0.75 21.63 8.26
CA THR A 106 -1.56 21.62 9.49
C THR A 106 -2.23 22.97 9.74
N LEU A 107 -3.30 22.97 10.53
CA LEU A 107 -3.99 24.18 10.98
C LEU A 107 -3.65 24.44 12.46
N TRP A 108 -3.14 25.62 12.77
CA TRP A 108 -2.83 26.09 14.12
C TRP A 108 -3.65 27.34 14.44
N GLY A 109 -4.76 27.18 15.16
CA GLY A 109 -5.77 28.24 15.29
C GLY A 109 -6.26 28.65 13.89
N ASP A 110 -6.20 29.94 13.58
CA ASP A 110 -6.58 30.46 12.25
C ASP A 110 -5.42 30.42 11.22
N THR A 111 -4.26 29.85 11.57
CA THR A 111 -3.06 29.83 10.72
C THR A 111 -2.86 28.48 10.04
N LEU A 112 -2.86 28.48 8.71
CA LEU A 112 -2.51 27.31 7.92
C LEU A 112 -0.98 27.28 7.73
N ILE A 113 -0.34 26.20 8.17
CA ILE A 113 1.11 26.00 8.11
C ILE A 113 1.41 24.93 7.05
N GLN A 114 2.33 25.25 6.14
CA GLN A 114 2.86 24.39 5.09
C GLN A 114 4.36 24.21 5.34
N LEU A 115 4.85 22.97 5.21
CA LEU A 115 6.27 22.61 5.24
C LEU A 115 6.88 22.65 3.83
#